data_AF-A0A2G8K0X4-F1
#
_entry.id   AF-A0A2G8K0X4-F1
#
_cell.length_a   1.000
_cell.length_b   1.000
_cell.length_c   1.000
_cell.angle_alpha   90.00
_cell.angle_beta   90.00
_cell.angle_gamma   90.00
#
_symmetry.space_group_name_H-M   'P 1'
#
loop_
_entity.id
_entity.type
_entity.pdbx_description
1 polymer ?
#
loop_
_entity_poly.entity_id
_entity_poly.type
_entity_poly.pdbx_seq_one_letter_code
_entity_poly.pdbx_strand_id
1 'polypeptide(L)'
;MKFLVFFALIACACAHLCLISPPQRGSMMGLNKAGSDDCFLVKPACGERPANSHRLQLEAGANFTVTFQKNLDHWLKKTPGHFLVSLVDEKVETRLAMIPDKGEPNLTLYSKNVTMPSAPLHKPLTLQVIYVTMNHDAPPMFYQCSDIELYASK
;
A
#
# COMPACT_ATOMS: atom_id res chain seq x y z
N MET A 1 49.91 -7.09 -14.57
CA MET A 1 48.75 -6.26 -14.96
C MET A 1 47.57 -6.70 -14.08
N LYS A 2 47.24 -5.97 -13.01
CA LYS A 2 46.20 -6.34 -12.04
C LYS A 2 44.87 -5.70 -12.47
N PHE A 3 43.88 -6.52 -12.80
CA PHE A 3 42.51 -6.07 -13.04
C PHE A 3 41.84 -5.78 -11.68
N LEU A 4 41.54 -4.51 -11.41
CA LEU A 4 40.67 -4.09 -10.31
C LEU A 4 39.22 -4.18 -10.79
N VAL A 5 38.54 -5.26 -10.42
CA VAL A 5 37.08 -5.40 -10.61
C VAL A 5 36.39 -4.59 -9.53
N PHE A 6 35.90 -3.41 -9.88
CA PHE A 6 35.07 -2.57 -9.01
C PHE A 6 33.64 -3.12 -9.06
N PHE A 7 33.27 -3.94 -8.06
CA PHE A 7 31.87 -4.35 -7.87
C PHE A 7 31.08 -3.13 -7.36
N ALA A 8 30.39 -2.44 -8.26
CA ALA A 8 29.40 -1.44 -7.90
C ALA A 8 28.19 -2.16 -7.30
N LEU A 9 28.14 -2.24 -5.96
CA LEU A 9 26.92 -2.59 -5.22
C LEU A 9 25.89 -1.49 -5.49
N ILE A 10 25.05 -1.69 -6.50
CA ILE A 10 23.80 -0.95 -6.63
C ILE A 10 22.95 -1.39 -5.43
N ALA A 11 23.03 -0.62 -4.34
CA ALA A 11 22.09 -0.75 -3.24
C ALA A 11 20.72 -0.33 -3.78
N CYS A 12 19.97 -1.28 -4.34
CA CYS A 12 18.55 -1.09 -4.61
C CYS A 12 17.89 -0.77 -3.27
N ALA A 13 17.59 0.50 -3.07
CA ALA A 13 16.81 0.96 -1.96
C ALA A 13 15.37 0.44 -2.23
N CYS A 14 15.03 -0.72 -1.67
CA CYS A 14 13.71 -1.32 -1.88
C CYS A 14 12.69 -0.69 -0.91
N ALA A 15 11.74 0.14 -1.34
CA ALA A 15 10.63 0.52 -0.44
C ALA A 15 9.64 -0.59 -0.32
N HIS A 16 8.93 -0.61 0.81
CA HIS A 16 7.99 -1.66 1.07
C HIS A 16 6.80 -1.09 1.83
N LEU A 17 5.62 -1.42 1.33
CA LEU A 17 4.34 -1.05 1.91
C LEU A 17 3.58 -2.34 2.15
N CYS A 18 3.08 -2.56 3.36
CA CYS A 18 2.16 -3.65 3.65
C CYS A 18 0.79 -3.08 4.04
N LEU A 19 -0.30 -3.69 3.58
CA LEU A 19 -1.65 -3.33 3.99
C LEU A 19 -2.18 -4.42 4.94
N ILE A 20 -2.51 -4.01 6.17
CA ILE A 20 -2.83 -4.93 7.28
C ILE A 20 -4.33 -5.05 7.49
N SER A 21 -5.03 -3.93 7.49
CA SER A 21 -6.49 -3.88 7.63
C SER A 21 -7.07 -2.92 6.59
N PRO A 22 -7.91 -3.41 5.66
CA PRO A 22 -8.19 -4.83 5.43
C PRO A 22 -6.92 -5.61 5.00
N PRO A 23 -6.85 -6.95 5.12
CA PRO A 23 -5.65 -7.70 4.77
C PRO A 23 -5.28 -7.57 3.28
N GLN A 24 -4.00 -7.34 2.97
CA GLN A 24 -3.53 -7.28 1.59
C GLN A 24 -3.74 -8.60 0.82
N ARG A 25 -3.76 -8.50 -0.51
CA ARG A 25 -3.56 -9.63 -1.41
C ARG A 25 -2.19 -10.26 -1.17
N GLY A 26 -2.11 -11.57 -1.36
CA GLY A 26 -0.89 -12.34 -1.11
C GLY A 26 -0.79 -12.79 0.34
N SER A 27 0.42 -12.84 0.86
CA SER A 27 0.67 -13.33 2.22
C SER A 27 0.88 -12.17 3.20
N MET A 28 0.56 -12.43 4.46
CA MET A 28 0.92 -11.59 5.60
C MET A 28 2.21 -12.06 6.27
N MET A 29 2.85 -13.11 5.77
CA MET A 29 4.05 -13.67 6.41
C MET A 29 5.22 -12.69 6.36
N GLY A 30 5.92 -12.56 7.48
CA GLY A 30 7.13 -11.73 7.55
C GLY A 30 6.89 -10.22 7.51
N LEU A 31 5.66 -9.73 7.68
CA LEU A 31 5.39 -8.28 7.71
C LEU A 31 6.18 -7.54 8.81
N ASN A 32 6.57 -8.25 9.86
CA ASN A 32 7.39 -7.75 10.97
C ASN A 32 8.89 -7.64 10.62
N LYS A 33 9.30 -8.01 9.41
CA LYS A 33 10.66 -7.85 8.89
C LYS A 33 10.67 -6.70 7.89
N ALA A 34 11.58 -5.75 8.08
CA ALA A 34 11.75 -4.66 7.14
C ALA A 34 12.26 -5.20 5.80
N GLY A 35 11.67 -4.73 4.70
CA GLY A 35 11.95 -5.21 3.36
C GLY A 35 11.36 -6.58 3.06
N SER A 36 10.13 -6.85 3.50
CA SER A 36 9.45 -8.12 3.21
C SER A 36 8.96 -8.16 1.76
N ASP A 37 9.28 -9.22 1.02
CA ASP A 37 8.97 -9.34 -0.42
C ASP A 37 7.48 -9.17 -0.74
N ASP A 38 6.57 -9.60 0.13
CA ASP A 38 5.12 -9.40 -0.05
C ASP A 38 4.70 -7.92 0.04
N CYS A 39 5.60 -7.06 0.51
CA CYS A 39 5.41 -5.63 0.61
C CYS A 39 6.12 -4.85 -0.51
N PHE A 40 6.84 -5.54 -1.43
CA PHE A 40 7.60 -4.97 -2.55
C PHE A 40 6.80 -4.98 -3.87
N LEU A 41 5.67 -4.27 -3.89
CA LEU A 41 4.79 -4.30 -5.06
C LEU A 41 4.88 -2.98 -5.83
N VAL A 42 5.66 -2.94 -6.90
CA VAL A 42 5.95 -1.70 -7.67
C VAL A 42 5.14 -1.56 -8.96
N LYS A 43 4.41 -2.60 -9.36
CA LYS A 43 3.62 -2.58 -10.60
C LYS A 43 2.16 -2.17 -10.31
N PRO A 44 1.60 -1.20 -11.05
CA PRO A 44 0.21 -0.82 -10.85
C PRO A 44 -0.75 -1.94 -11.31
N ALA A 45 -1.97 -2.02 -10.77
CA ALA A 45 -2.48 -1.29 -9.62
C ALA A 45 -2.18 -1.99 -8.27
N CYS A 46 -1.86 -3.28 -8.29
CA CYS A 46 -1.78 -4.13 -7.09
C CYS A 46 -0.57 -5.07 -7.09
N GLY A 47 0.54 -4.66 -7.71
CA GLY A 47 1.75 -5.47 -7.83
C GLY A 47 1.58 -6.75 -8.63
N GLU A 48 0.70 -6.74 -9.65
CA GLU A 48 0.29 -7.94 -10.41
C GLU A 48 -0.36 -9.06 -9.57
N ARG A 49 -0.70 -8.80 -8.31
CA ARG A 49 -1.36 -9.79 -7.46
C ARG A 49 -2.81 -10.00 -7.90
N PRO A 50 -3.24 -11.26 -8.12
CA PRO A 50 -4.61 -11.56 -8.49
C PRO A 50 -5.56 -11.17 -7.36
N ALA A 51 -6.80 -10.83 -7.72
CA ALA A 51 -7.86 -10.60 -6.74
C ALA A 51 -8.12 -11.86 -5.91
N ASN A 52 -8.37 -11.67 -4.62
CA ASN A 52 -8.76 -12.74 -3.72
C ASN A 52 -10.24 -13.10 -3.97
N SER A 53 -10.58 -14.38 -3.88
CA SER A 53 -11.96 -14.85 -3.94
C SER A 53 -12.75 -14.44 -2.69
N HIS A 54 -12.07 -14.27 -1.56
CA HIS A 54 -12.65 -13.81 -0.31
C HIS A 54 -12.57 -12.29 -0.21
N ARG A 55 -13.73 -11.65 0.01
CA ARG A 55 -13.85 -10.20 0.15
C ARG A 55 -14.25 -9.86 1.58
N LEU A 56 -13.61 -8.84 2.14
CA LEU A 56 -14.06 -8.29 3.42
C LEU A 56 -15.35 -7.49 3.19
N GLN A 57 -16.40 -7.82 3.93
CA GLN A 57 -17.65 -7.07 3.89
C GLN A 57 -17.56 -5.85 4.81
N LEU A 58 -17.73 -4.66 4.25
CA LEU A 58 -17.75 -3.40 4.99
C LEU A 58 -19.11 -2.72 4.85
N GLU A 59 -19.55 -2.09 5.93
CA GLU A 59 -20.81 -1.36 5.93
C GLU A 59 -20.66 -0.08 5.09
N ALA A 60 -21.58 0.11 4.15
CA ALA A 60 -21.59 1.26 3.25
C ALA A 60 -21.91 2.54 4.02
N GLY A 61 -21.18 3.63 3.75
CA GLY A 61 -21.32 4.89 4.50
C GLY A 61 -20.66 4.89 5.89
N ALA A 62 -20.21 3.73 6.40
CA ALA A 62 -19.60 3.65 7.72
C ALA A 62 -18.13 4.08 7.70
N ASN A 63 -17.63 4.46 8.88
CA ASN A 63 -16.20 4.68 9.08
C ASN A 63 -15.49 3.33 9.20
N PHE A 64 -14.36 3.19 8.52
CA PHE A 64 -13.49 2.04 8.61
C PHE A 64 -12.05 2.49 8.85
N THR A 65 -11.35 1.79 9.74
CA THR A 65 -9.94 2.07 10.04
C THR A 65 -9.04 1.28 9.10
N VAL A 66 -8.46 1.97 8.11
CA VAL A 66 -7.42 1.40 7.27
C VAL A 66 -6.11 1.42 8.05
N THR A 67 -5.48 0.26 8.20
CA THR A 67 -4.17 0.12 8.84
C THR A 67 -3.17 -0.45 7.86
N PHE A 68 -2.06 0.25 7.67
CA PHE A 68 -0.97 -0.16 6.80
C PHE A 68 0.36 0.10 7.48
N GLN A 69 1.42 -0.51 6.95
CA GLN A 69 2.76 -0.45 7.49
C GLN A 69 3.72 0.08 6.45
N LYS A 70 4.48 1.11 6.83
CA LYS A 70 5.68 1.52 6.12
C LYS A 70 6.77 0.51 6.43
N ASN A 71 6.83 -0.57 5.66
CA ASN A 71 7.68 -1.72 5.97
C ASN A 71 9.18 -1.41 5.72
N LEU A 72 9.49 -0.60 4.71
CA LEU A 72 10.83 -0.06 4.49
C LEU A 72 10.74 1.40 4.03
N ASP A 73 11.49 2.27 4.69
CA ASP A 73 11.50 3.73 4.57
C ASP A 73 12.34 4.23 3.40
N HIS A 74 11.74 5.12 2.60
CA HIS A 74 12.36 5.80 1.46
C HIS A 74 12.16 7.31 1.51
N TRP A 75 11.83 7.83 2.69
CA TRP A 75 11.57 9.22 2.89
C TRP A 75 12.82 10.06 2.65
N LEU A 76 12.65 11.17 1.94
CA LEU A 76 13.65 12.21 1.81
C LEU A 76 13.13 13.52 2.36
N LYS A 77 13.88 14.14 3.27
CA LYS A 77 13.51 15.44 3.87
C LYS A 77 13.24 16.54 2.85
N LYS A 78 13.98 16.54 1.74
CA LYS A 78 13.88 17.56 0.68
C LYS A 78 12.63 17.35 -0.19
N THR A 79 12.19 16.11 -0.36
CA THR A 79 11.08 15.70 -1.23
C THR A 79 10.25 14.64 -0.51
N PRO A 80 9.51 15.02 0.55
CA PRO A 80 8.77 14.05 1.35
C PRO A 80 7.66 13.41 0.52
N GLY A 81 7.57 12.08 0.61
CA GLY A 81 6.50 11.30 0.00
C GLY A 81 5.17 11.42 0.75
N HIS A 82 4.22 10.58 0.34
CA HIS A 82 2.91 10.47 0.98
C HIS A 82 2.26 9.12 0.69
N PHE A 83 1.27 8.78 1.50
CA PHE A 83 0.43 7.61 1.31
C PHE A 83 -0.94 8.03 0.79
N LEU A 84 -1.47 7.26 -0.15
CA LEU A 84 -2.81 7.42 -0.69
C LEU A 84 -3.64 6.20 -0.30
N VAL A 85 -4.86 6.44 0.17
CA VAL A 85 -5.86 5.39 0.39
C VAL A 85 -7.01 5.66 -0.56
N SER A 86 -7.30 4.71 -1.44
CA SER A 86 -8.32 4.83 -2.47
C SER A 86 -9.22 3.60 -2.51
N LEU A 87 -10.44 3.78 -2.95
CA LEU A 87 -11.33 2.71 -3.36
C LEU A 87 -11.40 2.68 -4.89
N VAL A 88 -11.23 1.51 -5.48
CA VAL A 88 -11.26 1.31 -6.92
C VAL A 88 -12.45 0.42 -7.29
N ASP A 89 -13.34 0.94 -8.13
CA ASP A 89 -14.44 0.24 -8.78
C ASP A 89 -14.16 0.18 -10.28
N GLU A 90 -13.76 -1.00 -10.77
CA GLU A 90 -13.29 -1.21 -12.14
C GLU A 90 -12.17 -0.23 -12.56
N LYS A 91 -12.52 0.89 -13.18
CA LYS A 91 -11.61 1.95 -13.65
C LYS A 91 -11.77 3.28 -12.90
N VAL A 92 -12.72 3.35 -11.97
CA VAL A 92 -13.04 4.55 -11.20
C VAL A 92 -12.32 4.49 -9.86
N GLU A 93 -11.38 5.41 -9.64
CA GLU A 93 -10.70 5.59 -8.36
C GLU A 93 -11.38 6.70 -7.56
N THR A 94 -11.76 6.38 -6.32
CA THR A 94 -12.24 7.35 -5.32
C THR A 94 -11.19 7.48 -4.22
N ARG A 95 -10.58 8.67 -4.09
CA ARG A 95 -9.61 8.95 -3.03
C ARG A 95 -10.31 9.10 -1.69
N LEU A 96 -9.93 8.27 -0.72
CA LEU A 96 -10.48 8.30 0.64
C LEU A 96 -9.60 9.09 1.61
N ALA A 97 -8.28 9.01 1.46
CA ALA A 97 -7.33 9.77 2.27
C ALA A 97 -5.99 9.99 1.58
N MET A 98 -5.31 11.05 2.02
CA MET A 98 -3.89 11.29 1.77
C MET A 98 -3.21 11.52 3.12
N ILE A 99 -2.10 10.83 3.37
CA ILE A 99 -1.33 10.92 4.61
C ILE A 99 0.10 11.34 4.26
N PRO A 100 0.62 12.48 4.75
CA PRO A 100 2.01 12.84 4.49
C PRO A 100 2.96 11.88 5.20
N ASP A 101 4.06 11.50 4.53
CA ASP A 101 5.16 10.77 5.17
C ASP A 101 6.10 11.78 5.86
N LYS A 102 6.26 11.66 7.18
CA LYS A 102 7.08 12.60 7.96
C LYS A 102 8.45 12.04 8.31
N GLY A 103 8.84 10.93 7.68
CA GLY A 103 10.12 10.27 7.95
C GLY A 103 10.07 9.36 9.16
N GLU A 104 8.90 8.82 9.48
CA GLU A 104 8.79 7.76 10.48
C GLU A 104 9.60 6.53 10.03
N PRO A 105 10.22 5.78 10.97
CA PRO A 105 11.14 4.69 10.63
C PRO A 105 10.43 3.49 10.00
N ASN A 106 11.24 2.52 9.56
CA ASN A 106 10.76 1.20 9.11
C ASN A 106 9.79 0.58 10.11
N LEU A 107 8.88 -0.23 9.58
CA LEU A 107 7.85 -0.97 10.31
C LEU A 107 6.82 -0.09 11.03
N THR A 108 6.80 1.23 10.80
CA THR A 108 5.79 2.13 11.37
C THR A 108 4.40 1.77 10.87
N LEU A 109 3.46 1.67 11.80
CA LEU A 109 2.04 1.48 11.53
C LEU A 109 1.33 2.84 11.40
N TYR A 110 0.52 2.95 10.35
CA TYR A 110 -0.39 4.06 10.15
C TYR A 110 -1.80 3.53 10.22
N SER A 111 -2.65 4.19 11.01
CA SER A 111 -4.08 3.89 11.08
C SER A 111 -4.86 5.14 10.74
N LYS A 112 -5.72 5.05 9.72
CA LYS A 112 -6.53 6.17 9.25
C LYS A 112 -7.99 5.75 9.16
N ASN A 113 -8.85 6.47 9.87
CA ASN A 113 -10.29 6.37 9.68
C ASN A 113 -10.66 7.03 8.35
N VAL A 114 -11.36 6.28 7.51
CA VAL A 114 -11.93 6.73 6.24
C VAL A 114 -13.41 6.39 6.21
N THR A 115 -14.21 7.22 5.56
CA THR A 115 -15.63 6.95 5.36
C THR A 115 -15.80 6.16 4.07
N MET A 116 -16.39 4.96 4.16
CA MET A 116 -16.70 4.16 2.99
C MET A 116 -17.84 4.81 2.21
N PRO A 117 -17.81 4.79 0.87
CA PRO A 117 -18.93 5.30 0.09
C PRO A 117 -20.19 4.46 0.33
N SER A 118 -21.35 5.03 0.03
CA SER A 118 -22.63 4.32 0.16
C SER A 118 -22.94 3.37 -1.02
N ALA A 119 -22.11 3.38 -2.07
CA ALA A 119 -22.30 2.63 -3.31
C ALA A 119 -20.96 2.39 -4.03
N PRO A 120 -20.88 1.40 -4.94
CA PRO A 120 -21.91 0.40 -5.22
C PRO A 120 -21.99 -0.69 -4.13
N LEU A 121 -23.21 -1.14 -3.83
CA LEU A 121 -23.44 -2.25 -2.91
C LEU A 121 -23.29 -3.60 -3.63
N HIS A 122 -22.84 -4.62 -2.89
CA HIS A 122 -22.75 -6.01 -3.34
C HIS A 122 -21.91 -6.20 -4.62
N LYS A 123 -20.92 -5.32 -4.81
CA LYS A 123 -19.96 -5.41 -5.91
C LYS A 123 -18.55 -5.65 -5.38
N PRO A 124 -17.72 -6.40 -6.14
CA PRO A 124 -16.29 -6.49 -5.88
C PRO A 124 -15.65 -5.10 -5.99
N LEU A 125 -14.99 -4.66 -4.93
CA LEU A 125 -14.23 -3.42 -4.91
C LEU A 125 -12.80 -3.69 -4.43
N THR A 126 -11.87 -2.82 -4.82
CA THR A 126 -10.48 -2.90 -4.34
C THR A 126 -10.17 -1.70 -3.47
N LEU A 127 -9.84 -1.94 -2.20
CA LEU A 127 -9.21 -0.92 -1.36
C LEU A 127 -7.71 -0.93 -1.64
N GLN A 128 -7.19 0.20 -2.10
CA GLN A 128 -5.79 0.36 -2.49
C GLN A 128 -5.09 1.33 -1.55
N VAL A 129 -3.87 0.97 -1.14
CA VAL A 129 -2.92 1.89 -0.52
C VAL A 129 -1.71 2.03 -1.42
N ILE A 130 -1.32 3.28 -1.71
CA ILE A 130 -0.12 3.60 -2.48
C ILE A 130 0.84 4.40 -1.60
N TYR A 131 2.11 4.01 -1.56
CA TYR A 131 3.18 4.87 -1.04
C TYR A 131 3.87 5.54 -2.23
N VAL A 132 3.72 6.86 -2.34
CA VAL A 132 4.43 7.70 -3.32
C VAL A 132 5.69 8.22 -2.66
N THR A 133 6.85 7.75 -3.08
CA THR A 133 8.12 8.00 -2.35
C THR A 133 8.66 9.41 -2.56
N MET A 134 8.50 9.96 -3.76
CA MET A 134 9.18 11.18 -4.22
C MET A 134 10.71 11.14 -4.03
N ASN A 135 11.27 9.93 -3.95
CA ASN A 135 12.69 9.67 -3.84
C ASN A 135 13.21 9.13 -5.18
N HIS A 136 14.16 9.84 -5.78
CA HIS A 136 14.74 9.49 -7.08
C HIS A 136 15.63 8.24 -7.05
N ASP A 137 16.09 7.85 -5.85
CA ASP A 137 16.89 6.64 -5.62
C ASP A 137 16.02 5.42 -5.27
N ALA A 138 14.70 5.58 -5.26
CA ALA A 138 13.73 4.53 -4.96
C ALA A 138 12.71 4.39 -6.10
N PRO A 139 12.02 3.23 -6.20
CA PRO A 139 10.83 3.16 -7.04
C PRO A 139 9.83 4.27 -6.67
N PRO A 140 9.13 4.85 -7.66
CA PRO A 140 8.30 6.02 -7.42
C PRO A 140 7.06 5.70 -6.57
N MET A 141 6.55 4.46 -6.69
CA MET A 141 5.33 4.04 -6.03
C MET A 141 5.37 2.57 -5.61
N PHE A 142 4.68 2.28 -4.50
CA PHE A 142 4.45 0.94 -3.98
C PHE A 142 2.96 0.75 -3.73
N TYR A 143 2.43 -0.39 -4.12
CA TYR A 143 1.01 -0.64 -4.22
C TYR A 143 0.61 -1.80 -3.32
N GLN A 144 -0.42 -1.61 -2.51
CA GLN A 144 -1.08 -2.72 -1.83
C GLN A 144 -2.57 -2.65 -2.05
N CYS A 145 -3.19 -3.81 -2.16
CA CYS A 145 -4.61 -3.93 -2.43
C CYS A 145 -5.25 -4.96 -1.52
N SER A 146 -6.50 -4.73 -1.17
CA SER A 146 -7.39 -5.70 -0.56
C SER A 146 -8.71 -5.72 -1.31
N ASP A 147 -9.30 -6.90 -1.41
CA ASP A 147 -10.62 -7.08 -2.01
C ASP A 147 -11.71 -6.93 -0.95
N ILE A 148 -12.68 -6.05 -1.22
CA ILE A 148 -13.78 -5.75 -0.30
C ILE A 148 -15.12 -5.78 -1.04
N GLU A 149 -16.20 -5.76 -0.27
CA GLU A 149 -17.56 -5.59 -0.76
C GLU A 149 -18.31 -4.68 0.22
N LEU A 150 -19.13 -3.77 -0.30
CA LEU A 150 -19.97 -2.90 0.52
C LEU A 150 -21.37 -3.51 0.69
N TYR A 151 -21.92 -3.45 1.89
CA TYR A 151 -23.30 -3.87 2.18
C TYR A 151 -24.08 -2.75 2.88
N ALA A 152 -25.41 -2.74 2.70
CA ALA A 152 -26.27 -1.81 3.43
C ALA A 152 -26.39 -2.24 4.90
N SER A 153 -26.29 -1.28 5.82
CA SER A 153 -26.72 -1.49 7.20
C SER A 153 -28.19 -1.91 7.24
N LYS A 154 -28.54 -2.79 8.19
CA LYS A 154 -29.92 -3.21 8.39
C LYS A 154 -30.73 -2.14 9.13
#